data_AF-A2CCC0-F1
#
_entry.id   AF-A2CCC0-F1
#
_cell.length_a   1.000
_cell.length_b   1.000
_cell.length_c   1.000
_cell.angle_alpha   90.00
_cell.angle_beta   90.00
_cell.angle_gamma   90.00
#
_symmetry.space_group_name_H-M   'P 1'
#
loop_
_entity.id
_entity.type
_entity.pdbx_description
1 polymer ?
#
loop_
_entity_poly.entity_id
_entity_poly.type
_entity_poly.pdbx_seq_one_letter_code
_entity_poly.pdbx_strand_id
1 'polypeptide(L)'
;MISTPFGLYQIGLYRQKPSHFCEARYYATAIAPKDHRRVLNTLRYIHANPKAAGIRKGFYDPYSNYGHYGRLACDGISEWHPSFLQLASSLKGCSRRYERFCQKYRHHAKGGAKCHWGSRMLKRLVGSSRSKGKRVSPGQQQLPFVFDVRLNQIPEEWHQVAVRFRQANGIRDGDRERRFWQLR
;
A
#
# COMPACT_ATOMS: atom_id res chain seq x y z
N MET A 1 17.84 58.88 17.62
CA MET A 1 16.62 58.82 16.79
C MET A 1 16.82 57.79 15.68
N ILE A 2 16.07 56.68 15.79
CA ILE A 2 15.48 55.81 14.73
C ILE A 2 16.48 55.25 13.69
N SER A 3 16.93 53.99 13.83
CA SER A 3 16.33 52.74 13.27
C SER A 3 16.44 52.69 11.73
N THR A 4 16.94 51.65 11.04
CA THR A 4 17.09 50.20 11.27
C THR A 4 17.87 49.62 10.07
N PRO A 5 18.72 48.59 10.23
CA PRO A 5 18.93 47.61 9.18
C PRO A 5 17.97 46.43 9.38
N PHE A 6 17.07 46.21 8.41
CA PHE A 6 16.40 44.92 8.19
C PHE A 6 17.50 43.84 8.11
N GLY A 7 17.45 42.70 8.76
CA GLY A 7 16.34 41.96 9.36
C GLY A 7 16.73 40.50 9.20
N LEU A 8 17.21 39.90 10.29
CA LEU A 8 17.54 38.47 10.41
C LEU A 8 16.32 37.63 10.04
N TYR A 9 16.39 36.88 8.93
CA TYR A 9 15.52 35.73 8.74
C TYR A 9 16.30 34.48 9.14
N GLN A 10 16.37 34.27 10.45
CA GLN A 10 16.64 32.98 11.03
C GLN A 10 15.38 32.14 10.79
N ILE A 11 15.31 31.46 9.63
CA ILE A 11 14.24 30.51 9.35
C ILE A 11 14.52 29.28 10.21
N GLY A 12 14.02 29.33 11.44
CA GLY A 12 13.95 28.18 12.34
C GLY A 12 13.00 27.14 11.76
N LEU A 13 13.50 26.25 10.90
CA LEU A 13 12.86 24.96 10.70
C LEU A 13 13.27 24.05 11.85
N TYR A 14 12.56 24.16 12.98
CA TYR A 14 12.43 23.06 13.91
C TYR A 14 11.71 21.91 13.19
N ARG A 15 12.46 21.17 12.38
CA ARG A 15 11.96 19.96 11.73
C ARG A 15 11.94 18.88 12.82
N GLN A 16 10.78 18.74 13.47
CA GLN A 16 10.48 17.53 14.25
C GLN A 16 10.79 16.34 13.35
N LYS A 17 11.78 15.53 13.75
CA LYS A 17 12.17 14.33 13.02
C LYS A 17 10.97 13.38 13.06
N PRO A 18 10.40 12.93 11.92
CA PRO A 18 9.61 11.71 11.96
C PRO A 18 10.61 10.57 12.20
N SER A 19 10.72 10.11 13.44
CA SER A 19 11.71 9.12 13.88
C SER A 19 11.52 7.73 13.27
N HIS A 20 10.58 7.56 12.33
CA HIS A 20 10.21 6.28 11.69
C HIS A 20 9.75 6.46 10.22
N PHE A 21 10.39 7.34 9.44
CA PHE A 21 10.01 7.54 8.02
C PHE A 21 10.25 6.30 7.14
N CYS A 22 11.33 5.56 7.40
CA CYS A 22 11.67 4.37 6.64
C CYS A 22 11.01 3.12 7.23
N GLU A 23 10.51 2.24 6.36
CA GLU A 23 10.17 0.88 6.76
C GLU A 23 11.43 0.14 7.27
N ALA A 24 11.29 -0.66 8.33
CA ALA A 24 12.44 -1.28 9.01
C ALA A 24 13.20 -2.30 8.16
N ARG A 25 12.61 -2.76 7.05
CA ARG A 25 13.18 -3.77 6.15
C ARG A 25 12.95 -3.36 4.71
N TYR A 26 13.88 -3.73 3.83
CA TYR A 26 13.76 -3.57 2.39
C TYR A 26 13.76 -4.93 1.69
N TYR A 27 13.09 -4.98 0.54
CA TYR A 27 13.16 -6.16 -0.33
C TYR A 27 14.47 -6.14 -1.10
N ALA A 28 15.25 -7.21 -1.00
CA ALA A 28 16.46 -7.42 -1.77
C ALA A 28 16.44 -8.81 -2.41
N THR A 29 16.78 -8.88 -3.69
CA THR A 29 16.98 -10.17 -4.35
C THR A 29 18.06 -10.02 -5.42
N ALA A 30 19.06 -10.90 -5.35
CA ALA A 30 20.14 -10.94 -6.32
C ALA A 30 19.63 -11.33 -7.72
N ILE A 31 20.21 -10.70 -8.74
CA ILE A 31 20.01 -11.05 -10.14
C ILE A 31 21.30 -11.71 -10.62
N ALA A 32 21.18 -12.89 -11.24
CA ALA A 32 22.34 -13.59 -11.77
C ALA A 32 23.00 -12.77 -12.90
N PRO A 33 24.35 -12.71 -12.99
CA PRO A 33 25.05 -11.83 -13.94
C PRO A 33 24.65 -12.03 -15.41
N LYS A 34 24.28 -13.26 -15.78
CA LYS A 34 23.90 -13.65 -17.14
C LYS A 34 22.39 -13.59 -17.41
N ASP A 35 21.58 -13.23 -16.41
CA ASP A 35 20.12 -13.18 -16.55
C ASP A 35 19.66 -11.81 -17.09
N HIS A 36 20.00 -11.56 -18.35
CA HIS A 36 19.69 -10.31 -19.04
C HIS A 36 18.19 -10.02 -19.08
N ARG A 37 17.37 -11.07 -19.21
CA ARG A 37 15.90 -10.97 -19.25
C ARG A 37 15.35 -10.49 -17.91
N ARG A 38 15.82 -11.04 -16.79
CA ARG A 38 15.38 -10.59 -15.47
C ARG A 38 15.79 -9.15 -15.21
N VAL A 39 17.00 -8.75 -15.58
CA VAL A 39 17.41 -7.34 -15.48
C VAL A 39 16.44 -6.42 -16.23
N LEU A 40 16.18 -6.70 -17.52
CA LEU A 40 15.30 -5.87 -18.33
C LEU A 40 13.87 -5.82 -17.77
N ASN A 41 13.36 -6.96 -17.28
CA ASN A 41 12.05 -7.02 -16.62
C ASN A 41 12.01 -6.16 -15.35
N THR A 42 13.06 -6.21 -14.52
CA THR A 42 13.17 -5.40 -13.30
C THR A 42 13.23 -3.90 -13.63
N LEU A 43 14.06 -3.50 -14.60
CA LEU A 43 14.13 -2.10 -15.07
C LEU A 43 12.75 -1.62 -15.54
N ARG A 44 12.10 -2.42 -16.40
CA ARG A 44 10.75 -2.11 -16.90
C ARG A 44 9.73 -1.99 -15.77
N TYR A 45 9.79 -2.85 -14.76
CA TYR A 45 8.90 -2.78 -13.60
C TYR A 45 9.09 -1.46 -12.82
N ILE A 46 10.34 -1.09 -12.54
CA ILE A 46 10.68 0.17 -11.85
C ILE A 46 10.14 1.37 -12.64
N HIS A 47 10.39 1.43 -13.95
CA HIS A 47 9.91 2.52 -14.80
C HIS A 47 8.40 2.52 -15.01
N ALA A 48 7.74 1.37 -14.89
CA ALA A 48 6.29 1.27 -14.98
C ALA A 48 5.57 1.68 -13.68
N ASN A 49 6.26 1.73 -12.53
CA ASN A 49 5.61 1.95 -11.24
C ASN A 49 4.78 3.24 -11.16
N PRO A 50 5.30 4.42 -11.58
CA PRO A 50 4.49 5.65 -11.57
C PRO A 50 3.21 5.52 -12.40
N LYS A 51 3.28 4.79 -13.52
CA LYS A 51 2.14 4.48 -14.37
C LYS A 51 1.16 3.50 -13.70
N ALA A 52 1.68 2.42 -13.13
CA ALA A 52 0.89 1.39 -12.46
C ALA A 52 0.17 1.91 -11.21
N ALA A 53 0.79 2.85 -10.49
CA ALA A 53 0.21 3.53 -9.33
C ALA A 53 -0.82 4.61 -9.71
N GLY A 54 -0.99 4.92 -11.00
CA GLY A 54 -1.90 5.97 -11.47
C GLY A 54 -1.38 7.40 -11.29
N ILE A 55 -0.13 7.59 -10.87
CA ILE A 55 0.52 8.90 -10.69
C ILE A 55 0.80 9.55 -12.06
N ARG A 56 1.17 8.73 -13.06
CA ARG A 56 1.48 9.17 -14.42
C ARG A 56 0.66 8.40 -15.45
N LYS A 57 0.30 9.05 -16.56
CA LYS A 57 -0.36 8.37 -17.70
C LYS A 57 0.62 7.49 -18.51
N GLY A 58 1.91 7.83 -18.51
CA GLY A 58 2.96 7.17 -19.27
C GLY A 58 4.14 6.74 -18.41
N PHE A 59 5.19 6.24 -19.07
CA PHE A 59 6.43 5.80 -18.42
C PHE A 59 7.36 6.95 -18.01
N TYR A 60 7.22 8.11 -18.67
CA TYR A 60 8.05 9.25 -18.33
C TYR A 60 7.64 9.85 -16.99
N ASP A 61 8.60 9.91 -16.08
CA ASP A 61 8.51 10.58 -14.79
C ASP A 61 9.83 11.32 -14.53
N PRO A 62 9.82 12.62 -14.20
CA PRO A 62 11.04 13.41 -13.93
C PRO A 62 11.89 12.86 -12.78
N TYR A 63 11.29 12.08 -11.88
CA TYR A 63 11.95 11.48 -10.73
C TYR A 63 12.41 10.03 -10.98
N SER A 64 12.35 9.58 -12.24
CA SER A 64 12.84 8.27 -12.68
C SER A 64 13.92 8.43 -13.74
N ASN A 65 14.88 7.52 -13.76
CA ASN A 65 15.87 7.46 -14.84
C ASN A 65 15.31 6.89 -16.16
N TYR A 66 14.00 6.66 -16.31
CA TYR A 66 13.40 6.21 -17.57
C TYR A 66 13.77 7.13 -18.76
N GLY A 67 13.88 8.44 -18.54
CA GLY A 67 14.31 9.40 -19.57
C GLY A 67 15.70 9.09 -20.15
N HIS A 68 16.62 8.58 -19.32
CA HIS A 68 17.96 8.18 -19.73
C HIS A 68 17.94 6.95 -20.66
N TYR A 69 16.97 6.06 -20.49
CA TYR A 69 16.81 4.86 -21.31
C TYR A 69 15.95 5.10 -22.56
N GLY A 70 14.79 5.73 -22.40
CA GLY A 70 13.82 5.95 -23.49
C GLY A 70 14.23 7.10 -24.40
N ARG A 71 14.54 8.26 -23.82
CA ARG A 71 14.80 9.52 -24.57
C ARG A 71 16.27 9.82 -24.78
N LEU A 72 17.17 8.98 -24.25
CA LEU A 72 18.62 9.21 -24.23
C LEU A 72 18.96 10.56 -23.59
N ALA A 73 18.18 10.97 -22.58
CA ALA A 73 18.45 12.18 -21.82
C ALA A 73 19.72 12.01 -20.99
N CYS A 74 20.56 13.05 -20.95
CA CYS A 74 21.70 13.10 -20.05
C CYS A 74 21.24 13.67 -18.71
N ASP A 75 21.33 12.88 -17.63
CA ASP A 75 21.12 13.32 -16.25
C ASP A 75 22.44 13.49 -15.47
N GLY A 76 23.58 13.15 -16.10
CA GLY A 76 24.92 13.24 -15.53
C GLY A 76 25.24 12.20 -14.45
N ILE A 77 24.32 11.26 -14.18
CA ILE A 77 24.46 10.31 -13.05
C ILE A 77 24.09 8.87 -13.43
N SER A 78 23.18 8.67 -14.37
CA SER A 78 22.74 7.33 -14.73
C SER A 78 23.71 6.70 -15.73
N GLU A 79 23.95 5.41 -15.53
CA GLU A 79 24.64 4.57 -16.50
C GLU A 79 23.66 3.57 -17.12
N TRP A 80 23.95 3.17 -18.36
CA TRP A 80 23.19 2.12 -19.03
C TRP A 80 23.65 0.73 -18.60
N HIS A 81 22.71 -0.10 -18.16
CA HIS A 81 23.01 -1.49 -17.85
C HIS A 81 23.46 -2.28 -19.11
N PRO A 82 24.43 -3.21 -19.02
CA PRO A 82 24.90 -4.00 -20.16
C PRO A 82 23.78 -4.70 -20.95
N SER A 83 22.79 -5.30 -20.27
CA SER A 83 21.61 -5.90 -20.90
C SER A 83 20.78 -4.93 -21.77
N PHE A 84 20.79 -3.62 -21.46
CA PHE A 84 20.16 -2.61 -22.33
C PHE A 84 21.01 -2.35 -23.57
N LEU A 85 22.33 -2.24 -23.41
CA LEU A 85 23.25 -2.02 -24.52
C LEU A 85 23.26 -3.20 -25.51
N GLN A 86 22.94 -4.40 -25.05
CA GLN A 86 22.79 -5.59 -25.90
C GLN A 86 21.50 -5.60 -26.75
N LEU A 87 20.55 -4.68 -26.54
CA LEU A 87 19.27 -4.68 -27.27
C LEU A 87 19.45 -4.42 -28.77
N ALA A 88 20.43 -3.61 -29.17
CA ALA A 88 20.75 -3.29 -30.55
C ALA A 88 22.23 -2.88 -30.69
N SER A 89 22.71 -2.78 -31.93
CA SER A 89 24.08 -2.31 -32.23
C SER A 89 24.29 -0.80 -32.05
N SER A 90 23.22 -0.02 -31.92
CA SER A 90 23.29 1.43 -31.73
C SER A 90 22.47 1.87 -30.54
N LEU A 91 22.92 2.92 -29.85
CA LEU A 91 22.25 3.46 -28.67
C LEU A 91 20.80 3.90 -28.96
N LYS A 92 20.58 4.57 -30.10
CA LYS A 92 19.23 4.93 -30.60
C LYS A 92 18.38 3.70 -30.94
N GLY A 93 19.00 2.60 -31.30
CA GLY A 93 18.35 1.30 -31.48
C GLY A 93 17.94 0.69 -30.13
N CYS A 94 18.81 0.75 -29.13
CA CYS A 94 18.54 0.27 -27.77
C CYS A 94 17.37 1.03 -27.14
N SER A 95 17.39 2.36 -27.19
CA SER A 95 16.29 3.22 -26.73
C SER A 95 14.96 2.82 -27.39
N ARG A 96 14.90 2.75 -28.72
CA ARG A 96 13.66 2.39 -29.45
C ARG A 96 13.16 0.99 -29.11
N ARG A 97 14.05 0.00 -28.99
CA ARG A 97 13.67 -1.37 -28.60
C ARG A 97 13.20 -1.42 -27.15
N TYR A 98 13.84 -0.67 -26.27
CA TYR A 98 13.47 -0.56 -24.86
C TYR A 98 12.10 0.11 -24.68
N GLU A 99 11.83 1.20 -25.37
CA GLU A 99 10.52 1.87 -25.34
C GLU A 99 9.39 0.90 -25.76
N ARG A 100 9.56 0.19 -26.87
CA ARG A 100 8.61 -0.85 -27.33
C ARG A 100 8.45 -1.97 -26.30
N PHE A 101 9.54 -2.40 -25.67
CA PHE A 101 9.52 -3.41 -24.63
C PHE A 101 8.75 -2.95 -23.38
N CYS A 102 8.89 -1.68 -22.99
CA CYS A 102 8.14 -1.06 -21.90
C CYS A 102 6.66 -0.89 -22.24
N GLN A 103 6.32 -0.43 -23.44
CA GLN A 103 4.92 -0.27 -23.88
C GLN A 103 4.09 -1.56 -23.77
N LYS A 104 4.73 -2.73 -23.91
CA LYS A 104 4.09 -4.05 -23.74
C LYS A 104 3.79 -4.42 -22.27
N TYR A 105 4.28 -3.66 -21.30
CA TYR A 105 4.01 -3.91 -19.89
C TYR A 105 2.52 -3.74 -19.59
N ARG A 106 1.94 -4.74 -18.93
CA ARG A 106 0.59 -4.70 -18.37
C ARG A 106 0.70 -4.93 -16.89
N HIS A 107 0.23 -3.97 -16.10
CA HIS A 107 0.09 -4.16 -14.67
C HIS A 107 -1.09 -5.11 -14.43
N HIS A 108 -0.83 -6.28 -13.88
CA HIS A 108 -1.89 -7.15 -13.39
C HIS A 108 -2.33 -6.61 -12.03
N ALA A 109 -3.62 -6.33 -11.88
CA ALA A 109 -4.17 -6.04 -10.57
C ALA A 109 -3.78 -7.18 -9.62
N LYS A 110 -3.25 -6.84 -8.43
CA LYS A 110 -3.09 -7.83 -7.37
C LYS A 110 -4.46 -8.49 -7.18
N GLY A 111 -4.53 -9.81 -7.31
CA GLY A 111 -5.76 -10.53 -7.04
C GLY A 111 -6.26 -10.11 -5.67
N GLY A 112 -7.50 -9.64 -5.57
CA GLY A 112 -8.09 -9.27 -4.30
C GLY A 112 -7.94 -10.43 -3.31
N ALA A 113 -7.49 -10.14 -2.09
CA ALA A 113 -7.40 -11.16 -1.07
C ALA A 113 -8.77 -11.81 -0.91
N LYS A 114 -8.90 -13.10 -1.26
CA LYS A 114 -10.14 -13.84 -1.05
C LYS A 114 -10.30 -14.07 0.45
N CYS A 115 -10.92 -13.11 1.13
CA CYS A 115 -11.23 -13.19 2.54
C CYS A 115 -12.45 -14.11 2.73
N HIS A 116 -12.19 -15.38 3.02
CA HIS A 116 -13.25 -16.36 3.30
C HIS A 116 -13.78 -16.30 4.75
N TRP A 117 -13.33 -15.33 5.57
CA TRP A 117 -13.80 -15.20 6.95
C TRP A 117 -15.32 -15.03 7.02
N GLY A 118 -15.89 -14.12 6.23
CA GLY A 118 -17.33 -13.90 6.18
C GLY A 118 -18.11 -15.15 5.73
N SER A 119 -17.70 -15.78 4.62
CA SER A 119 -18.37 -16.99 4.12
C SER A 119 -18.22 -18.19 5.06
N ARG A 120 -17.08 -18.35 5.76
CA ARG A 120 -16.87 -19.41 6.77
C ARG A 120 -17.71 -19.17 8.02
N MET A 121 -17.83 -17.91 8.47
CA MET A 121 -18.65 -17.55 9.62
C MET A 121 -20.14 -17.75 9.32
N LEU A 122 -20.60 -17.30 8.15
CA LEU A 122 -21.98 -17.53 7.69
C LEU A 122 -22.33 -19.01 7.58
N LYS A 123 -21.45 -19.85 7.01
CA LYS A 123 -21.68 -21.31 6.97
C LYS A 123 -21.78 -21.93 8.36
N ARG A 124 -21.02 -21.43 9.34
CA ARG A 124 -21.11 -21.89 10.74
C ARG A 124 -22.42 -21.44 11.40
N LEU A 125 -22.88 -20.21 11.14
CA LEU A 125 -24.14 -19.70 11.68
C LEU A 125 -25.36 -20.42 11.06
N VAL A 126 -25.35 -20.64 9.74
CA VAL A 126 -26.44 -21.29 9.01
C VAL A 126 -26.44 -22.81 9.22
N GLY A 127 -25.25 -23.42 9.39
CA GLY A 127 -25.11 -24.87 9.66
C GLY A 127 -25.32 -25.28 11.12
N SER A 128 -25.48 -24.33 12.06
CA SER A 128 -25.65 -24.60 13.49
C SER A 128 -27.11 -24.85 13.91
N SER A 129 -28.05 -24.94 12.95
CA SER A 129 -29.44 -25.32 13.23
C SER A 129 -29.63 -26.79 13.61
N ARG A 130 -28.57 -27.62 13.58
CA ARG A 130 -28.57 -28.97 14.17
C ARG A 130 -27.86 -28.95 15.52
N SER A 131 -28.66 -28.95 16.57
CA SER A 131 -28.25 -29.09 17.97
C SER A 131 -27.40 -30.35 18.19
N LYS A 132 -26.08 -30.24 18.14
CA LYS A 132 -25.18 -31.19 18.80
C LYS A 132 -24.91 -30.65 20.21
N GLY A 133 -25.42 -31.37 21.20
CA GLY A 133 -25.26 -31.02 22.61
C GLY A 133 -23.81 -30.74 22.98
N LYS A 134 -23.62 -29.75 23.86
CA LYS A 134 -22.33 -29.25 24.33
C LYS A 134 -21.51 -30.38 24.96
N ARG A 135 -20.67 -31.07 24.19
CA ARG A 135 -19.59 -31.90 24.73
C ARG A 135 -18.35 -31.05 24.84
N VAL A 136 -18.01 -30.66 26.06
CA VAL A 136 -16.69 -30.12 26.38
C VAL A 136 -15.71 -31.29 26.31
N SER A 137 -14.65 -31.16 25.51
CA SER A 137 -13.61 -32.18 25.42
C SER A 137 -12.89 -32.32 26.78
N PRO A 138 -12.51 -33.54 27.20
CA PRO A 138 -11.77 -33.74 28.44
C PRO A 138 -10.50 -32.87 28.44
N GLY A 139 -10.40 -31.95 29.40
CA GLY A 139 -9.26 -31.03 29.55
C GLY A 139 -9.49 -29.55 29.20
N GLN A 140 -10.66 -29.16 28.67
CA GLN A 140 -10.99 -27.74 28.51
C GLN A 140 -11.81 -27.22 29.69
N GLN A 141 -11.32 -26.19 30.38
CA GLN A 141 -12.14 -25.38 31.30
C GLN A 141 -13.05 -24.45 30.49
N GLN A 142 -14.33 -24.39 30.86
CA GLN A 142 -15.23 -23.38 30.29
C GLN A 142 -14.82 -22.01 30.83
N LEU A 143 -14.70 -21.04 29.93
CA LEU A 143 -14.42 -19.66 30.32
C LEU A 143 -15.61 -19.11 31.13
N PRO A 144 -15.39 -18.21 32.09
CA PRO A 144 -16.47 -17.71 32.93
C PRO A 144 -17.62 -17.13 32.11
N PHE A 145 -17.36 -16.57 30.93
CA PHE A 145 -18.32 -15.83 30.12
C PHE A 145 -19.18 -16.63 29.12
N VAL A 146 -19.32 -17.94 29.30
CA VAL A 146 -20.34 -18.73 28.56
C VAL A 146 -21.76 -18.49 29.13
N PHE A 147 -21.99 -17.33 29.76
CA PHE A 147 -23.31 -16.96 30.25
C PHE A 147 -24.26 -16.66 29.08
N ASP A 148 -25.52 -16.98 29.35
CA ASP A 148 -26.70 -16.80 28.53
C ASP A 148 -26.67 -15.68 27.50
N VAL A 149 -27.41 -15.96 26.43
CA VAL A 149 -27.94 -15.01 25.44
C VAL A 149 -28.92 -14.04 26.14
N ARG A 150 -28.42 -13.27 27.10
CA ARG A 150 -28.97 -11.99 27.57
C ARG A 150 -28.10 -10.82 27.11
N LEU A 151 -27.37 -11.04 26.01
CA LEU A 151 -26.50 -10.12 25.26
C LEU A 151 -27.22 -8.90 24.64
N ASN A 152 -28.22 -8.33 25.32
CA ASN A 152 -28.81 -7.04 24.96
C ASN A 152 -28.54 -5.95 26.01
N GLN A 153 -27.73 -6.22 27.03
CA GLN A 153 -27.28 -5.19 27.97
C GLN A 153 -25.76 -5.16 27.98
N ILE A 154 -25.20 -4.32 27.10
CA ILE A 154 -23.80 -3.90 27.24
C ILE A 154 -23.73 -3.16 28.58
N PRO A 155 -22.85 -3.56 29.52
CA PRO A 155 -22.69 -2.84 30.77
C PRO A 155 -22.42 -1.35 30.49
N GLU A 156 -23.09 -0.47 31.23
CA GLU A 156 -23.05 0.98 31.00
C GLU A 156 -21.62 1.54 30.94
N GLU A 157 -20.73 1.00 31.77
CA GLU A 157 -19.30 1.32 31.75
C GLU A 157 -18.64 1.04 30.38
N TRP A 158 -18.94 -0.11 29.77
CA TRP A 158 -18.38 -0.52 28.48
C TRP A 158 -18.96 0.33 27.34
N HIS A 159 -20.23 0.72 27.47
CA HIS A 159 -20.86 1.66 26.55
C HIS A 159 -20.13 3.01 26.55
N GLN A 160 -19.81 3.53 27.74
CA GLN A 160 -19.08 4.80 27.90
C GLN A 160 -17.66 4.73 27.33
N VAL A 161 -16.95 3.61 27.54
CA VAL A 161 -15.62 3.40 26.94
C VAL A 161 -15.71 3.41 25.41
N ALA A 162 -16.70 2.73 24.83
CA ALA A 162 -16.91 2.71 23.38
C ALA A 162 -17.27 4.10 22.82
N VAL A 163 -18.10 4.89 23.54
CA VAL A 163 -18.43 6.28 23.18
C VAL A 163 -17.17 7.15 23.20
N ARG A 164 -16.37 7.11 24.27
CA ARG A 164 -15.12 7.89 24.38
C ARG A 164 -14.13 7.53 23.27
N PHE A 165 -13.98 6.25 22.96
CA PHE A 165 -13.13 5.79 21.87
C PHE A 165 -13.59 6.34 20.51
N ARG A 166 -14.90 6.33 20.23
CA ARG A 166 -15.45 6.88 18.98
C ARG A 166 -15.25 8.39 18.87
N GLN A 167 -15.50 9.12 19.95
CA GLN A 167 -15.30 10.57 20.02
C GLN A 167 -13.82 10.94 19.81
N ALA A 168 -12.89 10.23 20.45
CA ALA A 168 -11.45 10.44 20.27
C ALA A 168 -10.99 10.18 18.82
N ASN A 169 -11.69 9.30 18.10
CA ASN A 169 -11.43 8.99 16.70
C ASN A 169 -12.30 9.81 15.71
N GLY A 170 -12.99 10.86 16.18
CA GLY A 170 -13.75 11.79 15.34
C GLY A 170 -15.03 11.21 14.72
N ILE A 171 -15.50 10.04 15.19
CA ILE A 171 -16.74 9.40 14.70
C ILE A 171 -17.92 10.00 15.47
N ARG A 172 -18.76 10.79 14.79
CA ARG A 172 -19.96 11.38 15.39
C ARG A 172 -21.18 10.49 15.12
N ASP A 173 -22.08 10.36 16.09
CA ASP A 173 -23.27 9.47 15.97
C ASP A 173 -24.20 9.83 14.79
N GLY A 174 -24.13 11.07 14.28
CA GLY A 174 -24.88 11.53 13.10
C GLY A 174 -24.35 11.04 11.73
N ASP A 175 -23.22 10.34 11.67
CA ASP A 175 -22.66 9.87 10.39
C ASP A 175 -23.36 8.61 9.84
N ARG A 176 -24.25 7.99 10.63
CA ARG A 176 -25.02 6.81 10.19
C ARG A 176 -26.19 7.13 9.27
N GLU A 177 -26.82 8.29 9.42
CA GLU A 177 -28.03 8.61 8.64
C GLU A 177 -27.75 9.04 7.19
N ARG A 178 -26.55 9.54 6.89
CA ARG A 178 -26.24 10.07 5.54
C ARG A 178 -25.80 9.04 4.50
N ARG A 179 -25.59 7.76 4.87
CA ARG A 179 -25.08 6.74 3.92
C ARG A 179 -26.12 5.73 3.43
N PHE A 180 -27.37 5.78 3.91
CA PHE A 180 -28.43 4.86 3.47
C PHE A 180 -29.38 5.43 2.40
N TRP A 181 -29.29 6.71 2.04
CA TRP A 181 -30.22 7.36 1.10
C TRP A 181 -29.64 7.83 -0.24
N GLN A 182 -28.45 7.38 -0.65
CA GLN A 182 -27.88 7.71 -1.99
C GLN A 182 -27.68 6.49 -2.90
N LEU A 183 -28.53 5.47 -2.76
CA LEU A 183 -28.67 4.39 -3.73
C LEU A 183 -30.14 4.19 -4.08
N ARG A 184 -30.71 5.18 -4.77
CA ARG A 184 -31.80 4.97 -5.73
C ARG A 184 -31.89 6.13 -6.70
#